data_AF-A0A0B2SW56-F1
#
_entry.id   AF-A0A0B2SW56-F1
#
_cell.length_a   1.000
_cell.length_b   1.000
_cell.length_c   1.000
_cell.angle_alpha   90.00
_cell.angle_beta   90.00
_cell.angle_gamma   90.00
#
_symmetry.space_group_name_H-M   'P 1'
#
loop_
_entity.id
_entity.type
_entity.pdbx_description
1 polymer ?
#
loop_
_entity_poly.entity_id
_entity_poly.type
_entity_poly.pdbx_seq_one_letter_code
_entity_poly.pdbx_strand_id
1 'polypeptide(L)'
;MPELRRFAPNVPIVLVGTKLDRGYVADHMGSNVITSAEGEEMRKQIGAAAYIECSSKNQQNVKAVFDTAIKVVLEPPRRKQMAWKKSHRRSGCSFV
;
A
#
# COMPACT_ATOMS: atom_id res chain seq x y z
N MET A 1 4.14 8.47 3.80
CA MET A 1 3.25 9.20 2.87
C MET A 1 2.65 10.43 3.53
N PRO A 2 3.40 11.55 3.60
CA PRO A 2 3.03 12.74 4.39
C PRO A 2 1.75 13.45 3.91
N GLU A 3 1.57 13.58 2.59
CA GLU A 3 0.46 14.33 2.00
C GLU A 3 -0.91 13.72 2.34
N LEU A 4 -1.12 12.45 2.01
CA LEU A 4 -2.38 11.75 2.35
C LEU A 4 -2.58 11.62 3.87
N ARG A 5 -1.52 11.55 4.67
CA ARG A 5 -1.65 11.57 6.14
C ARG A 5 -2.11 12.93 6.67
N ARG A 6 -1.83 14.03 5.95
CA ARG A 6 -2.26 15.38 6.31
C ARG A 6 -3.68 15.67 5.84
N PHE A 7 -4.01 15.31 4.60
CA PHE A 7 -5.27 15.73 3.96
C PHE A 7 -6.36 14.64 3.95
N ALA A 8 -6.01 13.37 4.13
CA ALA A 8 -6.93 12.23 4.05
C ALA A 8 -6.56 11.08 5.03
N PRO A 9 -6.41 11.34 6.34
CA PRO A 9 -5.76 10.43 7.29
C PRO A 9 -6.45 9.06 7.46
N ASN A 10 -7.76 8.97 7.22
CA ASN A 10 -8.55 7.76 7.44
C ASN A 10 -9.06 7.12 6.14
N VAL A 11 -8.67 7.66 4.98
CA VAL A 11 -9.11 7.14 3.69
C VAL A 11 -8.32 5.87 3.37
N PRO A 12 -8.99 4.75 3.01
CA PRO A 12 -8.28 3.54 2.63
C PRO A 12 -7.51 3.72 1.32
N ILE A 13 -6.37 3.04 1.22
CA ILE A 13 -5.46 3.16 0.08
C ILE A 13 -5.36 1.81 -0.61
N VAL A 14 -5.45 1.79 -1.94
CA VAL A 14 -5.06 0.66 -2.78
C VAL A 14 -3.76 1.05 -3.47
N LEU A 15 -2.70 0.26 -3.27
CA LEU A 15 -1.41 0.47 -3.93
C LEU A 15 -1.47 -0.21 -5.32
N VAL A 16 -1.05 0.50 -6.37
CA VAL A 16 -1.08 -0.01 -7.74
C VAL A 16 0.30 0.07 -8.37
N GLY A 17 0.85 -1.08 -8.76
CA GLY A 17 2.02 -1.16 -9.63
C GLY A 17 1.57 -1.04 -11.08
N THR A 18 2.15 -0.13 -11.86
CA THR A 18 1.77 0.09 -13.27
C THR A 18 2.84 -0.44 -14.22
N LYS A 19 2.50 -0.55 -15.51
CA LYS A 19 3.41 -1.01 -16.58
C LYS A 19 3.86 -2.47 -16.44
N LEU A 20 2.94 -3.36 -16.07
CA LEU A 20 3.18 -4.82 -16.00
C LEU A 20 3.43 -5.49 -17.37
N ASP A 21 3.45 -4.75 -18.48
CA ASP A 21 3.61 -5.37 -19.80
C ASP A 21 4.98 -6.03 -19.97
N ARG A 22 4.99 -7.25 -20.55
CA ARG A 22 6.19 -8.08 -20.75
C ARG A 22 7.29 -7.36 -21.54
N GLY A 23 6.92 -6.44 -22.44
CA GLY A 23 7.87 -5.60 -23.18
C GLY A 23 8.63 -4.64 -22.28
N TYR A 24 7.94 -3.99 -21.32
CA TYR A 24 8.58 -3.13 -20.33
C TYR A 24 9.57 -3.90 -19.46
N VAL A 25 9.20 -5.09 -18.96
CA VAL A 25 10.09 -5.89 -18.10
C VAL A 25 11.30 -6.42 -18.88
N ALA A 26 11.13 -6.81 -20.14
CA ALA A 26 12.20 -7.33 -20.99
C ALA A 26 13.17 -6.23 -21.46
N ASP A 27 12.65 -5.06 -21.87
CA ASP A 27 13.46 -3.90 -22.30
C ASP A 27 14.24 -3.26 -21.15
N HIS A 28 13.84 -3.55 -19.92
CA HIS A 28 14.40 -3.00 -18.69
C HIS A 28 15.09 -4.05 -17.83
N MET A 29 15.42 -5.22 -18.38
CA MET A 29 16.27 -6.24 -17.73
C MET A 29 17.65 -5.62 -17.43
N GLY A 30 17.86 -5.17 -16.20
CA GLY A 30 19.07 -4.46 -15.75
C GLY A 30 18.81 -3.10 -15.10
N SER A 31 17.56 -2.61 -15.13
CA SER A 31 17.11 -1.44 -14.37
C SER A 31 16.29 -1.87 -13.14
N ASN A 32 16.10 -0.95 -12.19
CA ASN A 32 15.39 -1.17 -10.92
C ASN A 32 13.87 -1.41 -11.13
N VAL A 33 13.51 -2.53 -11.73
CA VAL A 33 12.13 -3.01 -11.82
C VAL A 33 11.70 -3.50 -10.44
N ILE A 34 10.60 -2.96 -9.95
CA ILE A 34 10.01 -3.37 -8.67
C ILE A 34 9.42 -4.77 -8.84
N THR A 35 9.89 -5.69 -8.01
CA THR A 35 9.33 -7.03 -7.91
C THR A 35 8.00 -7.00 -7.16
N SER A 36 7.14 -7.98 -7.41
CA SER A 36 5.86 -8.09 -6.69
C SER A 36 6.04 -8.23 -5.18
N ALA A 37 7.17 -8.82 -4.74
CA ALA A 37 7.53 -8.93 -3.33
C ALA A 37 7.83 -7.55 -2.70
N GLU A 38 8.59 -6.70 -3.40
CA GLU A 38 8.86 -5.33 -2.96
C GLU A 38 7.60 -4.47 -2.94
N GLY A 39 6.72 -4.62 -3.94
CA GLY A 39 5.42 -3.95 -3.96
C GLY A 39 4.51 -4.36 -2.80
N GLU A 40 4.46 -5.65 -2.48
CA GLU A 40 3.72 -6.17 -1.33
C GLU A 40 4.32 -5.72 0.01
N GLU A 41 5.64 -5.62 0.10
CA GLU A 41 6.31 -5.07 1.28
C GLU A 41 5.98 -3.58 1.45
N MET A 42 6.01 -2.80 0.37
CA MET A 42 5.60 -1.39 0.40
C MET A 42 4.13 -1.24 0.83
N ARG A 43 3.22 -2.10 0.36
CA ARG A 43 1.82 -2.12 0.80
C ARG A 43 1.70 -2.23 2.31
N LYS A 44 2.47 -3.13 2.93
CA LYS A 44 2.51 -3.30 4.39
C LYS A 44 3.06 -2.05 5.08
N GLN A 45 4.17 -1.51 4.58
CA GLN A 45 4.82 -0.32 5.16
C GLN A 45 3.91 0.91 5.18
N ILE A 46 3.13 1.13 4.12
CA ILE A 46 2.20 2.27 4.05
C ILE A 46 0.84 1.98 4.69
N GLY A 47 0.54 0.71 4.98
CA GLY A 47 -0.75 0.28 5.53
C GLY A 47 -1.90 0.33 4.52
N ALA A 48 -1.61 0.05 3.25
CA ALA A 48 -2.60 -0.04 2.18
C ALA A 48 -3.43 -1.33 2.30
N ALA A 49 -4.68 -1.25 1.88
CA ALA A 49 -5.66 -2.33 1.95
C ALA A 49 -5.32 -3.48 0.98
N ALA A 50 -4.79 -3.15 -0.19
CA ALA A 50 -4.42 -4.11 -1.23
C ALA A 50 -3.26 -3.58 -2.08
N TYR A 51 -2.58 -4.50 -2.75
CA TYR A 51 -1.60 -4.23 -3.80
C TYR A 51 -1.99 -4.97 -5.07
N ILE A 52 -2.00 -4.28 -6.21
CA ILE A 52 -2.34 -4.86 -7.52
C ILE A 52 -1.37 -4.32 -8.56
N GLU A 53 -0.75 -5.21 -9.33
CA GLU A 53 0.00 -4.84 -10.52
C GLU A 53 -0.91 -4.87 -11.75
N CYS A 54 -0.83 -3.85 -12.60
CA CYS A 54 -1.64 -3.74 -13.80
C CYS A 54 -0.85 -3.24 -15.02
N SER A 55 -1.36 -3.56 -16.21
CA SER A 55 -0.90 -2.96 -17.47
C SER A 55 -2.11 -2.41 -18.21
N SER A 56 -2.19 -1.08 -18.31
CA SER A 56 -3.22 -0.40 -19.10
C SER A 56 -3.07 -0.69 -20.60
N LYS A 57 -1.85 -0.97 -21.07
CA LYS A 57 -1.59 -1.32 -22.48
C LYS A 57 -2.28 -2.63 -22.87
N ASN A 58 -2.20 -3.61 -21.98
CA ASN A 58 -2.72 -4.96 -22.22
C ASN A 58 -4.09 -5.18 -21.57
N GLN A 59 -4.64 -4.15 -20.92
CA GLN A 59 -5.82 -4.20 -20.05
C GLN A 59 -5.71 -5.25 -18.92
N GLN A 60 -4.48 -5.64 -18.55
CA GLN A 60 -4.24 -6.63 -17.51
C GLN A 60 -4.51 -6.01 -16.14
N ASN A 61 -5.38 -6.67 -15.36
CA ASN A 61 -5.77 -6.29 -13.98
C ASN A 61 -6.37 -4.90 -13.79
N VAL A 62 -6.64 -4.14 -14.86
CA VAL A 62 -7.24 -2.80 -14.76
C VAL A 62 -8.61 -2.86 -14.07
N LYS A 63 -9.47 -3.80 -14.46
CA LYS A 63 -10.76 -4.02 -13.79
C LYS A 63 -10.59 -4.37 -12.31
N ALA A 64 -9.61 -5.22 -11.99
CA ALA A 64 -9.36 -5.67 -10.63
C ALA A 64 -8.96 -4.51 -9.69
N VAL A 65 -8.22 -3.52 -10.20
CA VAL A 65 -7.89 -2.29 -9.44
C VAL A 65 -9.17 -1.59 -8.96
N PHE A 66 -10.10 -1.33 -9.86
CA PHE A 66 -11.33 -0.60 -9.53
C PHE A 66 -12.32 -1.44 -8.72
N ASP A 67 -12.49 -2.72 -9.07
CA ASP A 67 -13.30 -3.65 -8.28
C ASP A 67 -12.81 -3.73 -6.82
N THR A 68 -11.48 -3.72 -6.63
CA THR A 68 -10.88 -3.78 -5.29
C THR A 68 -11.10 -2.47 -4.53
N ALA A 69 -10.97 -1.32 -5.19
CA ALA A 69 -11.28 -0.04 -4.57
C ALA A 69 -12.75 0.02 -4.09
N ILE A 70 -13.70 -0.47 -4.91
CA ILE A 70 -15.11 -0.58 -4.54
C ILE A 70 -15.28 -1.51 -3.33
N LYS A 71 -14.71 -2.72 -3.39
CA LYS A 71 -14.79 -3.70 -2.28
C LYS A 71 -14.23 -3.16 -0.98
N VAL A 72 -13.10 -2.46 -1.02
CA VAL A 72 -12.45 -1.88 0.17
C VAL A 72 -13.34 -0.87 0.89
N VAL A 73 -14.24 -0.19 0.16
CA VAL A 73 -15.17 0.79 0.73
C VAL A 73 -16.48 0.12 1.18
N LEU A 74 -16.93 -0.93 0.49
CA LEU A 74 -18.18 -1.64 0.82
C LEU A 74 -18.02 -2.66 1.96
N GLU A 75 -16.84 -3.28 2.09
CA GLU A 75 -16.57 -4.25 3.15
C GLU A 75 -16.42 -3.55 4.51
N PRO A 76 -16.92 -4.18 5.61
CA PRO A 76 -16.68 -3.66 6.95
C PRO A 76 -15.18 -3.46 7.17
N PRO A 77 -14.76 -2.34 7.81
CA PRO A 77 -13.36 -2.08 8.03
C PRO A 77 -12.73 -3.24 8.79
N ARG A 78 -11.81 -3.97 8.14
CA ARG A 78 -11.00 -4.97 8.81
C ARG A 78 -10.27 -4.25 9.94
N ARG A 79 -10.57 -4.60 11.20
CA ARG A 79 -9.90 -4.02 12.38
C ARG A 79 -8.39 -4.07 12.11
N LYS A 80 -7.78 -2.91 11.83
CA LYS A 80 -6.33 -2.78 11.89
C LYS A 80 -6.00 -3.14 13.34
N GLN A 81 -5.32 -4.27 13.56
CA GLN A 81 -4.57 -4.43 14.80
C GLN A 81 -3.64 -3.23 14.82
N MET A 82 -4.02 -2.22 15.61
CA MET A 82 -3.09 -1.16 15.96
C MET A 82 -2.02 -1.88 16.77
N ALA A 83 -0.93 -2.26 16.11
CA ALA A 83 0.34 -2.42 16.79
C ALA A 83 0.73 -1.02 17.27
N TRP A 84 0.04 -0.55 18.32
CA TRP A 84 0.48 0.52 19.17
C TRP A 84 1.79 0.00 19.75
N LYS A 85 2.91 0.32 19.09
CA LYS A 85 4.20 0.31 19.75
C LYS A 85 4.00 1.19 20.98
N LYS A 86 3.89 0.55 22.15
CA LYS A 86 3.95 1.24 23.43
C LYS A 86 5.30 1.93 23.43
N SER A 87 5.30 3.20 23.03
CA SER A 87 6.37 4.12 23.41
C SER A 87 6.46 3.97 24.92
N HIS A 88 7.56 3.40 25.37
CA HIS A 88 7.93 3.36 26.75
C HIS A 88 8.09 4.82 27.18
N ARG A 89 6.99 5.48 27.58
CA ARG A 89 7.04 6.68 28.39
C ARG A 89 7.75 6.24 29.66
N ARG A 90 9.07 6.43 29.69
CA ARG A 90 9.82 6.49 30.94
C ARG A 90 9.10 7.54 31.77
N SER A 91 8.37 7.05 32.77
CA SER A 91 7.67 7.85 33.74
C SER A 91 8.64 8.85 34.34
N GLY A 92 8.32 10.13 34.22
CA GLY A 92 8.79 11.08 35.21
C GLY A 92 8.07 10.77 36.51
N CYS A 93 8.82 10.60 37.59
CA CYS A 93 8.35 10.89 38.93
C CYS A 93 9.54 11.34 39.77
N SER A 94 9.51 12.61 40.13
CA SER A 94 10.28 13.24 41.18
C SER A 94 9.99 12.57 42.51
N PHE A 95 11.02 12.27 43.30
CA PHE A 95 10.89 12.09 44.74
C PHE A 95 12.02 12.87 45.40
N VAL A 96 11.57 13.89 46.14
CA VAL A 96 12.14 14.67 47.25
C VAL A 96 13.66 14.64 47.45
#